data_AF-A0A954I6K7-F1
#
_entry.id   AF-A0A954I6K7-F1
#
_cell.length_a   1.000
_cell.length_b   1.000
_cell.length_c   1.000
_cell.angle_alpha   90.00
_cell.angle_beta   90.00
_cell.angle_gamma   90.00
#
_symmetry.space_group_name_H-M   'P 1'
#
loop_
_entity.id
_entity.type
_entity.pdbx_description
1 polymer ?
#
loop_
_entity_poly.entity_id
_entity_poly.type
_entity_poly.pdbx_seq_one_letter_code
_entity_poly.pdbx_strand_id
1 'polypeptide(L)'
;MADLPSSLKQWKQLLVVEMGLVSNDEWDRAAGKYSRSGDPEADPRLFVESLSRIQRPLKNSQVPLLSEFQLDEILAGRCSSLILDSPRGRLTLSAKIGAGGSGEVFSAVLAARRGRDSLVAVKFIAFRSDEEKRRIDRECKVLCAPRPDDAAGNHLVQGMFSFNATARQCVLVMEWVPGGTLNEFIQNQLQATRRLSVKDVLLLAHGIASGLAYLHRQGLVHRDLKPANVLLRIANRTETPVPVIADLGLVKDINHLLTVHGARCGTLYYSAPECFQDSASATAVSDLYSLAAVIVFMLTGRPPKGEL
;
A
#
# COMPACT_ATOMS: atom_id res chain seq x y z
N MET A 1 20.16 -18.37 13.98
CA MET A 1 19.87 -18.98 15.29
C MET A 1 19.39 -17.88 16.20
N ALA A 2 18.31 -18.13 16.92
CA ALA A 2 17.61 -17.17 17.75
C ALA A 2 18.42 -16.87 19.01
N ASP A 3 18.59 -15.59 19.31
CA ASP A 3 18.94 -15.09 20.64
C ASP A 3 18.09 -13.85 20.93
N LEU A 4 16.88 -14.10 21.46
CA LEU A 4 16.10 -13.06 22.15
C LEU A 4 16.66 -12.93 23.56
N PRO A 5 16.96 -11.71 24.08
CA PRO A 5 17.74 -11.62 25.29
C PRO A 5 16.96 -11.24 26.56
N SER A 6 17.58 -11.65 27.66
CA SER A 6 17.11 -11.93 29.02
C SER A 6 16.75 -10.75 29.94
N SER A 7 16.40 -9.56 29.45
CA SER A 7 15.85 -8.52 30.34
C SER A 7 15.08 -7.41 29.65
N LEU A 8 14.12 -6.82 30.37
CA LEU A 8 13.39 -5.60 30.00
C LEU A 8 14.31 -4.44 29.57
N LYS A 9 15.57 -4.40 29.99
CA LYS A 9 16.54 -3.36 29.60
C LYS A 9 16.90 -3.42 28.11
N GLN A 10 17.07 -4.62 27.55
CA GLN A 10 17.35 -4.78 26.12
C GLN A 10 16.13 -4.42 25.28
N TRP A 11 14.94 -4.78 25.75
CA TRP A 11 13.70 -4.34 25.11
C TRP A 11 13.48 -2.82 25.20
N LYS A 12 13.87 -2.17 26.31
CA LYS A 12 13.84 -0.70 26.44
C LYS A 12 14.79 -0.06 25.44
N GLN A 13 16.02 -0.56 25.37
CA GLN A 13 17.02 -0.10 24.41
C GLN A 13 16.52 -0.25 22.98
N LEU A 14 15.96 -1.41 22.63
CA LEU A 14 15.45 -1.69 21.29
C LEU A 14 14.23 -0.82 20.94
N LEU A 15 13.17 -0.88 21.74
CA LEU A 15 11.87 -0.27 21.39
C LEU A 15 11.83 1.24 21.64
N VAL A 16 12.54 1.75 22.64
CA VAL A 16 12.54 3.18 22.99
C VAL A 16 13.69 3.91 22.31
N VAL A 17 14.92 3.38 22.42
CA VAL A 17 16.12 4.12 22.02
C VAL A 17 16.44 3.90 20.54
N GLU A 18 16.54 2.64 20.10
CA GLU A 18 16.92 2.31 18.73
C GLU A 18 15.75 2.57 17.78
N MET A 19 14.56 2.07 18.12
CA MET A 19 13.42 2.10 17.23
C MET A 19 12.54 3.33 17.36
N GLY A 20 12.45 3.90 18.56
CA GLY A 20 11.53 5.02 18.83
C GLY A 20 10.05 4.64 18.66
N LEU A 21 9.73 3.35 18.78
CA LEU A 21 8.36 2.82 18.69
C LEU A 21 7.55 3.10 19.95
N VAL A 22 8.23 3.31 21.09
CA VAL A 22 7.64 3.50 22.41
C VAL A 22 8.34 4.68 23.08
N SER A 23 7.60 5.60 23.70
CA SER A 23 8.20 6.66 24.52
C SER A 23 8.66 6.14 25.89
N ASN A 24 9.58 6.84 26.56
CA ASN A 24 9.99 6.47 27.93
C ASN A 24 8.80 6.39 28.91
N ASP A 25 7.84 7.31 28.80
CA ASP A 25 6.66 7.34 29.68
C ASP A 25 5.69 6.18 29.42
N GLU A 26 5.53 5.76 28.15
CA GLU A 26 4.75 4.57 27.79
C GLU A 26 5.44 3.29 28.26
N TRP A 27 6.75 3.24 28.10
CA TRP A 27 7.59 2.15 28.57
C TRP A 27 7.44 1.95 30.08
N ASP A 28 7.67 3.00 30.86
CA ASP A 28 7.69 2.92 32.33
C ASP A 28 6.30 2.56 32.89
N ARG A 29 5.22 2.99 32.24
CA ARG A 29 3.85 2.58 32.58
C ARG A 29 3.56 1.12 32.26
N ALA A 30 4.03 0.61 31.12
CA ALA A 30 3.85 -0.78 30.73
C ALA A 30 4.66 -1.72 31.62
N ALA A 31 5.93 -1.36 31.88
CA ALA A 31 6.80 -2.07 32.81
C ALA A 31 6.20 -2.10 34.23
N GLY A 32 5.66 -0.97 34.72
CA GLY A 32 5.04 -0.91 36.04
C GLY A 32 3.78 -1.77 36.22
N LYS A 33 2.99 -1.98 35.16
CA LYS A 33 1.86 -2.93 35.18
C LYS A 33 2.32 -4.38 35.11
N TYR A 34 3.35 -4.65 34.30
CA TYR A 34 3.86 -5.99 34.04
C TYR A 34 4.61 -6.59 35.24
N SER A 35 5.36 -5.77 36.01
CA SER A 35 6.01 -6.19 37.25
C SER A 35 5.04 -6.69 38.34
N ARG A 36 3.72 -6.50 38.17
CA ARG A 36 2.67 -7.00 39.07
C ARG A 36 2.07 -8.33 38.61
N SER A 37 2.37 -8.82 37.41
CA SER A 37 1.73 -9.98 36.78
C SER A 37 2.65 -11.17 36.45
N GLY A 38 3.99 -11.04 36.57
CA GLY A 38 4.93 -12.14 36.34
C GLY A 38 6.20 -11.75 35.57
N ASP A 39 7.10 -12.72 35.37
CA ASP A 39 8.47 -12.60 34.84
C ASP A 39 8.52 -12.24 33.33
N PRO A 40 9.30 -11.23 32.90
CA PRO A 40 9.47 -10.83 31.49
C PRO A 40 10.02 -11.92 30.55
N GLU A 41 10.63 -12.99 31.08
CA GLU A 41 11.02 -14.13 30.26
C GLU A 41 9.90 -15.15 30.04
N ALA A 42 8.81 -15.09 30.79
CA ALA A 42 7.75 -16.12 30.76
C ALA A 42 6.76 -15.95 29.60
N ASP A 43 6.40 -14.71 29.24
CA ASP A 43 5.59 -14.44 28.04
C ASP A 43 5.79 -12.99 27.51
N PRO A 44 6.64 -12.83 26.47
CA PRO A 44 6.88 -11.55 25.81
C PRO A 44 5.63 -10.94 25.14
N ARG A 45 4.61 -11.74 24.79
CA ARG A 45 3.37 -11.23 24.16
C ARG A 45 2.57 -10.37 25.12
N LEU A 46 2.44 -10.80 26.38
CA LEU A 46 1.71 -10.05 27.41
C LEU A 46 2.32 -8.67 27.68
N PHE A 47 3.65 -8.56 27.62
CA PHE A 47 4.35 -7.28 27.80
C PHE A 47 4.06 -6.32 26.64
N VAL A 48 4.15 -6.82 25.40
CA VAL A 48 3.91 -5.99 24.21
C VAL A 48 2.43 -5.64 24.04
N GLU A 49 1.50 -6.53 24.43
CA GLU A 49 0.07 -6.20 24.55
C GLU A 49 -0.21 -5.11 25.60
N SER A 50 0.54 -5.11 26.71
CA SER A 50 0.44 -4.05 27.72
C SER A 50 0.90 -2.71 27.17
N LEU A 51 2.01 -2.70 26.41
CA LEU A 51 2.51 -1.51 25.71
C LEU A 51 1.47 -0.96 24.73
N SER A 52 0.88 -1.81 23.89
CA SER A 52 -0.13 -1.40 22.92
C SER A 52 -1.36 -0.78 23.63
N ARG A 53 -1.86 -1.39 24.72
CA ARG A 53 -2.99 -0.84 25.50
C ARG A 53 -2.70 0.52 26.17
N ILE A 54 -1.44 0.92 26.33
CA ILE A 54 -1.03 2.17 27.01
C ILE A 54 -0.70 3.28 26.01
N GLN A 55 -0.30 2.93 24.79
CA GLN A 55 -0.01 3.91 23.73
C GLN A 55 -1.26 4.74 23.43
N ARG A 56 -1.11 6.07 23.52
CA ARG A 56 -2.17 6.99 23.10
C ARG A 56 -1.95 7.31 21.63
N PRO A 57 -2.97 7.17 20.76
CA PRO A 57 -2.85 7.64 19.39
C PRO A 57 -2.52 9.14 19.42
N LEU A 58 -1.57 9.58 18.60
CA LEU A 58 -1.29 11.00 18.37
C LEU A 58 -2.58 11.68 17.91
N LYS A 59 -2.91 12.85 18.48
CA LYS A 59 -4.12 13.61 18.10
C LYS A 59 -4.13 13.82 16.58
N ASN A 60 -5.24 13.42 15.93
CA ASN A 60 -5.51 13.52 14.49
C ASN A 60 -4.63 12.68 13.55
N SER A 61 -3.91 11.67 14.05
CA SER A 61 -3.28 10.65 13.20
C SER A 61 -3.72 9.27 13.67
N GLN A 62 -4.31 8.45 12.79
CA GLN A 62 -4.51 7.02 13.04
C GLN A 62 -3.17 6.29 12.99
N VAL A 63 -2.22 6.69 13.83
CA VAL A 63 -1.01 5.92 14.12
C VAL A 63 -1.22 5.34 15.52
N PRO A 64 -1.66 4.08 15.61
CA PRO A 64 -1.91 3.43 16.89
C PRO A 64 -0.73 2.53 17.27
N LEU A 65 -0.78 2.05 18.52
CA LEU A 65 -0.45 0.69 18.95
C LEU A 65 0.57 -0.07 18.10
N LEU A 66 1.61 -0.63 18.74
CA LEU A 66 2.33 -1.79 18.19
C LEU A 66 1.32 -2.74 17.54
N SER A 67 1.30 -2.78 16.21
CA SER A 67 0.31 -3.55 15.46
C SER A 67 0.58 -5.03 15.68
N GLU A 68 -0.37 -5.91 15.37
CA GLU A 68 -0.12 -7.36 15.39
C GLU A 68 1.08 -7.73 14.51
N PHE A 69 1.26 -7.06 13.37
CA PHE A 69 2.44 -7.27 12.52
C PHE A 69 3.75 -6.85 13.20
N GLN A 70 3.79 -5.67 13.83
CA GLN A 70 4.97 -5.21 14.54
C GLN A 70 5.27 -6.11 15.74
N LEU A 71 4.24 -6.53 16.47
CA LEU A 71 4.33 -7.51 17.55
C LEU A 71 4.95 -8.82 17.05
N ASP A 72 4.45 -9.38 15.94
CA ASP A 72 4.95 -10.63 15.37
C ASP A 72 6.41 -10.53 14.88
N GLU A 73 6.78 -9.43 14.20
CA GLU A 73 8.17 -9.19 13.78
C GLU A 73 9.10 -9.02 14.98
N ILE A 74 8.62 -8.35 16.04
CA ILE A 74 9.39 -8.13 17.26
C ILE A 74 9.64 -9.46 17.98
N LEU A 75 8.59 -10.26 18.18
CA LEU A 75 8.68 -11.57 18.81
C LEU A 75 9.51 -12.56 17.99
N ALA A 76 9.56 -12.39 16.68
CA ALA A 76 10.37 -13.22 15.80
C ALA A 76 11.82 -12.74 15.66
N GLY A 77 12.23 -11.69 16.39
CA GLY A 77 13.59 -11.14 16.36
C GLY A 77 13.95 -10.45 15.03
N ARG A 78 12.95 -10.07 14.22
CA ARG A 78 13.13 -9.42 12.91
C ARG A 78 12.94 -7.90 12.98
N CYS A 79 13.04 -7.31 14.16
CA CYS A 79 12.67 -5.92 14.42
C CYS A 79 13.37 -4.87 13.52
N SER A 80 14.58 -5.17 13.01
CA SER A 80 15.29 -4.31 12.06
C SER A 80 14.59 -4.17 10.69
N SER A 81 13.68 -5.09 10.34
CA SER A 81 12.84 -5.01 9.14
C SER A 81 11.78 -3.90 9.24
N LEU A 82 11.45 -3.47 10.46
CA LEU A 82 10.38 -2.49 10.72
C LEU A 82 10.81 -1.05 10.45
N ILE A 83 12.11 -0.78 10.40
CA ILE A 83 12.66 0.57 10.24
C ILE A 83 13.46 0.65 8.96
N LEU A 84 13.07 1.61 8.13
CA LEU A 84 13.77 1.97 6.91
C LEU A 84 14.27 3.40 7.05
N ASP A 85 15.58 3.58 7.02
CA ASP A 85 16.17 4.91 6.94
C ASP A 85 16.03 5.46 5.52
N SER A 86 15.48 6.67 5.40
CA SER A 86 15.34 7.41 4.15
C SER A 86 15.99 8.78 4.27
N PRO A 87 16.52 9.36 3.17
CA PRO A 87 16.98 10.74 3.14
C PRO A 87 15.94 11.76 3.64
N ARG A 88 14.64 11.41 3.59
CA ARG A 88 13.55 12.27 4.07
C ARG A 88 13.16 12.07 5.54
N GLY A 89 13.65 11.04 6.20
CA GLY A 89 13.31 10.72 7.58
C GLY A 89 13.30 9.22 7.85
N ARG A 90 13.03 8.86 9.12
CA ARG A 90 12.86 7.46 9.54
C ARG A 90 11.48 6.99 9.10
N LEU A 91 11.42 5.82 8.47
CA LEU A 91 10.17 5.19 8.09
C LEU A 91 9.93 3.96 8.94
N THR A 92 8.76 3.88 9.56
CA THR A 92 8.39 2.81 10.49
C THR A 92 7.19 2.05 9.94
N LEU A 93 7.38 0.80 9.54
CA LEU A 93 6.31 -0.07 9.06
C LEU A 93 5.28 -0.32 10.17
N SER A 94 4.01 -0.15 9.85
CA SER A 94 2.89 -0.29 10.78
C SER A 94 2.14 -1.58 10.55
N ALA A 95 1.50 -1.81 9.40
CA ALA A 95 0.72 -3.02 9.15
C ALA A 95 0.79 -3.44 7.69
N LYS A 96 0.66 -4.75 7.42
CA LYS A 96 0.48 -5.24 6.04
C LYS A 96 -0.93 -4.89 5.57
N ILE A 97 -1.04 -4.09 4.51
CA ILE A 97 -2.31 -3.63 3.95
C ILE A 97 -2.67 -4.34 2.64
N GLY A 98 -1.72 -5.04 2.03
CA GLY A 98 -1.95 -5.79 0.81
C GLY A 98 -0.83 -6.75 0.47
N ALA A 99 -1.16 -7.81 -0.27
CA ALA A 99 -0.21 -8.72 -0.90
C ALA A 99 -0.75 -9.10 -2.28
N GLY A 100 0.09 -9.06 -3.30
CA GLY A 100 -0.28 -9.42 -4.67
C GLY A 100 0.92 -9.85 -5.51
N GLY A 101 0.69 -10.14 -6.79
CA GLY A 101 1.73 -10.66 -7.71
C GLY A 101 2.95 -9.75 -7.89
N SER A 102 2.81 -8.46 -7.58
CA SER A 102 3.86 -7.44 -7.64
C SER A 102 4.57 -7.18 -6.31
N GLY A 103 4.24 -7.93 -5.25
CA GLY A 103 4.86 -7.80 -3.92
C GLY A 103 3.90 -7.42 -2.80
N GLU A 104 4.49 -7.17 -1.63
CA GLU A 104 3.77 -6.85 -0.38
C GLU A 104 3.70 -5.34 -0.18
N VAL A 105 2.57 -4.88 0.37
CA VAL A 105 2.33 -3.47 0.67
C VAL A 105 2.02 -3.33 2.16
N PHE A 106 2.68 -2.38 2.79
CA PHE A 106 2.54 -2.05 4.20
C PHE A 106 2.11 -0.59 4.36
N SER A 107 1.28 -0.28 5.35
CA SER A 107 1.18 1.09 5.87
C SER A 107 2.42 1.37 6.71
N ALA A 108 2.88 2.61 6.71
CA ALA A 108 4.02 3.03 7.50
C ALA A 108 3.93 4.51 7.88
N VAL A 109 4.67 4.89 8.91
CA VAL A 109 4.81 6.27 9.35
C VAL A 109 6.16 6.79 8.89
N LEU A 110 6.15 7.86 8.10
CA LEU A 110 7.34 8.62 7.75
C LEU A 110 7.49 9.76 8.77
N ALA A 111 8.50 9.65 9.62
CA ALA A 111 8.84 10.65 10.61
C ALA A 111 9.36 11.92 9.91
N ALA A 112 8.75 13.06 10.20
CA ALA A 112 9.17 14.32 9.59
C ALA A 112 10.46 14.84 10.27
N ARG A 113 11.43 15.31 9.47
CA ARG A 113 12.60 16.04 10.03
C ARG A 113 12.19 17.33 10.77
N ARG A 114 11.09 17.95 10.33
CA ARG A 114 10.41 19.09 10.96
C ARG A 114 8.91 19.01 10.64
N GLY A 115 8.04 19.21 11.62
CA GLY A 115 6.59 19.21 11.42
C GLY A 115 5.92 17.91 11.90
N ARG A 116 4.84 17.50 11.23
CA ARG A 116 4.05 16.32 11.60
C ARG A 116 4.45 15.11 10.77
N ASP A 117 4.43 13.95 11.42
CA ASP A 117 4.60 12.66 10.75
C ASP A 117 3.52 12.42 9.70
N SER A 118 3.87 11.65 8.69
CA SER A 118 2.99 11.36 7.55
C SER A 118 2.76 9.87 7.40
N LEU A 119 1.51 9.47 7.21
CA LEU A 119 1.16 8.10 6.82
C LEU A 119 1.53 7.90 5.35
N VAL A 120 2.17 6.76 5.05
CA VAL A 120 2.60 6.37 3.70
C VAL A 120 2.27 4.89 3.47
N ALA A 121 2.28 4.48 2.20
CA ALA A 121 2.24 3.09 1.80
C ALA A 121 3.61 2.66 1.29
N VAL A 122 4.14 1.53 1.75
CA VAL A 122 5.46 1.01 1.34
C VAL A 122 5.27 -0.32 0.65
N LYS A 123 5.71 -0.39 -0.60
CA LYS A 123 5.66 -1.58 -1.42
C LYS A 123 7.07 -2.15 -1.62
N PHE A 124 7.19 -3.44 -1.36
CA PHE A 124 8.43 -4.19 -1.56
C PHE A 124 8.31 -5.05 -2.82
N ILE A 125 9.21 -4.84 -3.78
CA ILE A 125 9.17 -5.50 -5.10
C ILE A 125 10.49 -6.24 -5.30
N ALA A 126 10.46 -7.56 -5.34
CA ALA A 126 11.63 -8.36 -5.65
C ALA A 126 11.95 -8.33 -7.15
N PHE A 127 13.23 -8.42 -7.52
CA PHE A 127 13.66 -8.58 -8.91
C PHE A 127 14.75 -9.67 -9.04
N ARG A 128 14.65 -10.47 -10.09
CA ARG A 128 15.45 -11.67 -10.37
C ARG A 128 16.46 -11.46 -11.49
N SER A 129 16.31 -10.41 -12.28
CA SER A 129 17.24 -10.03 -13.35
C SER A 129 17.49 -8.52 -13.38
N ASP A 130 18.56 -8.10 -14.06
CA ASP A 130 18.82 -6.68 -14.32
C ASP A 130 17.79 -6.08 -15.27
N GLU A 131 17.17 -6.89 -16.12
CA GLU A 131 16.09 -6.46 -17.00
C GLU A 131 14.82 -6.10 -16.21
N GLU A 132 14.42 -6.97 -15.26
CA GLU A 132 13.31 -6.67 -14.34
C GLU A 132 13.61 -5.42 -13.51
N LYS A 133 14.84 -5.27 -13.02
CA LYS A 133 15.28 -4.07 -12.30
C LYS A 133 15.12 -2.80 -13.15
N ARG A 134 15.57 -2.82 -14.42
CA ARG A 134 15.45 -1.68 -15.35
C ARG A 134 13.98 -1.33 -15.63
N ARG A 135 13.12 -2.33 -15.73
CA ARG A 135 11.68 -2.14 -15.90
C ARG A 135 11.07 -1.46 -14.66
N ILE A 136 11.32 -2.00 -13.47
CA ILE A 136 10.86 -1.41 -12.19
C ILE A 136 11.37 0.04 -12.05
N ASP A 137 12.65 0.29 -12.36
CA ASP A 137 13.25 1.63 -12.30
C ASP A 137 12.51 2.63 -13.20
N ARG A 138 12.21 2.23 -14.44
CA ARG A 138 11.45 3.07 -15.39
C ARG A 138 10.07 3.41 -14.86
N GLU A 139 9.36 2.41 -14.34
CA GLU A 139 7.99 2.60 -13.87
C GLU A 139 7.93 3.41 -12.56
N CYS A 140 8.84 3.16 -11.62
CA CYS A 140 8.95 3.97 -10.40
C CYS A 140 9.34 5.42 -10.69
N LYS A 141 10.22 5.69 -11.66
CA LYS A 141 10.56 7.06 -12.08
C LYS A 141 9.34 7.87 -12.50
N VAL A 142 8.37 7.26 -13.18
CA VAL A 142 7.13 7.94 -13.58
C VAL A 142 6.27 8.30 -12.38
N LEU A 143 6.20 7.45 -11.35
CA LEU A 143 5.48 7.74 -10.09
C LEU A 143 6.16 8.83 -9.24
N CYS A 144 7.47 9.00 -9.42
CA CYS A 144 8.29 9.95 -8.64
C CYS A 144 8.53 11.27 -9.37
N ALA A 145 8.15 11.36 -10.65
CA ALA A 145 8.35 12.55 -11.45
C ALA A 145 7.53 13.73 -10.88
N PRO A 146 8.11 14.96 -10.83
CA PRO A 146 7.33 16.16 -10.58
C PRO A 146 6.20 16.25 -11.59
N ARG A 147 4.99 16.60 -11.12
CA ARG A 147 3.85 16.72 -12.02
C ARG A 147 3.76 18.13 -12.56
N PRO A 148 3.36 18.31 -13.83
CA PRO A 148 2.97 19.62 -14.31
C PRO A 148 1.82 20.15 -13.45
N ASP A 149 1.75 21.47 -13.27
CA ASP A 149 0.61 22.16 -12.63
C ASP A 149 -0.63 22.18 -13.55
N ASP A 150 -0.88 21.12 -14.32
CA ASP A 150 -2.05 21.05 -15.18
C ASP A 150 -3.32 20.69 -14.38
N ALA A 151 -4.41 21.40 -14.72
CA ALA A 151 -5.72 21.30 -14.09
C ALA A 151 -6.38 19.90 -14.20
N ALA A 152 -5.70 18.93 -14.82
CA ALA A 152 -6.15 17.57 -14.98
C ALA A 152 -6.14 16.77 -13.68
N GLY A 153 -5.62 17.27 -12.56
CA GLY A 153 -5.67 16.58 -11.28
C GLY A 153 -4.64 15.44 -11.16
N ASN A 154 -4.09 15.31 -9.97
CA ASN A 154 -3.11 14.29 -9.62
C ASN A 154 -3.76 12.89 -9.57
N HIS A 155 -3.94 12.25 -10.73
CA HIS A 155 -4.65 10.96 -10.89
C HIS A 155 -3.75 9.72 -10.85
N LEU A 156 -2.51 9.85 -10.39
CA LEU A 156 -1.66 8.69 -10.08
C LEU A 156 -1.12 8.87 -8.67
N VAL A 157 -0.78 7.78 -8.00
CA VAL A 157 -0.10 7.86 -6.71
C VAL A 157 1.29 8.49 -6.89
N GLN A 158 1.70 9.38 -5.99
CA GLN A 158 3.08 9.89 -5.96
C GLN A 158 3.93 9.10 -4.97
N GLY A 159 5.22 8.97 -5.29
CA GLY A 159 6.14 8.25 -4.41
C GLY A 159 7.60 8.64 -4.56
N MET A 160 8.42 7.85 -3.89
CA MET A 160 9.87 7.78 -4.00
C MET A 160 10.29 6.33 -3.89
N PHE A 161 11.42 5.97 -4.47
CA PHE A 161 11.88 4.59 -4.44
C PHE A 161 13.39 4.51 -4.29
N SER A 162 13.84 3.34 -3.86
CA SER A 162 15.26 2.99 -3.80
C SER A 162 15.42 1.50 -4.09
N PHE A 163 16.59 1.12 -4.58
CA PHE A 163 16.97 -0.26 -4.77
C PHE A 163 17.96 -0.70 -3.68
N ASN A 164 17.68 -1.87 -3.11
CA ASN A 164 18.65 -2.63 -2.34
C ASN A 164 19.29 -3.69 -3.25
N ALA A 165 20.56 -3.49 -3.60
CA ALA A 165 21.31 -4.39 -4.47
C ALA A 165 21.54 -5.77 -3.82
N THR A 166 21.86 -5.80 -2.52
CA THR A 166 22.14 -7.03 -1.78
C THR A 166 20.89 -7.90 -1.63
N ALA A 167 19.77 -7.29 -1.27
CA ALA A 167 18.48 -7.98 -1.11
C ALA A 167 17.73 -8.20 -2.45
N ARG A 168 18.26 -7.68 -3.57
CA ARG A 168 17.61 -7.67 -4.88
C ARG A 168 16.15 -7.22 -4.83
N GLN A 169 15.93 -6.09 -4.17
CA GLN A 169 14.59 -5.58 -3.89
C GLN A 169 14.50 -4.07 -4.17
N CYS A 170 13.37 -3.64 -4.72
CA CYS A 170 12.96 -2.25 -4.79
C CYS A 170 12.01 -1.95 -3.63
N VAL A 171 12.26 -0.86 -2.93
CA VAL A 171 11.37 -0.29 -1.92
C VAL A 171 10.74 0.95 -2.52
N LEU A 172 9.42 0.92 -2.72
CA LEU A 172 8.63 2.03 -3.25
C LEU A 172 7.75 2.59 -2.13
N VAL A 173 8.06 3.82 -1.68
CA VAL A 173 7.29 4.56 -0.69
C VAL A 173 6.34 5.51 -1.43
N MET A 174 5.06 5.39 -1.16
CA MET A 174 3.98 6.10 -1.84
C MET A 174 3.18 6.93 -0.85
N GLU A 175 2.57 8.01 -1.33
CA GLU A 175 1.60 8.76 -0.55
C GLU A 175 0.45 7.85 -0.07
N TRP A 176 -0.05 8.13 1.12
CA TRP A 176 -1.27 7.49 1.61
C TRP A 176 -2.51 8.17 1.03
N VAL A 177 -3.37 7.40 0.36
CA VAL A 177 -4.65 7.89 -0.17
C VAL A 177 -5.79 7.36 0.72
N PRO A 178 -6.40 8.21 1.58
CA PRO A 178 -7.21 7.74 2.70
C PRO A 178 -8.63 7.27 2.35
N GLY A 179 -9.14 7.55 1.14
CA GLY A 179 -10.52 7.22 0.77
C GLY A 179 -10.74 5.77 0.35
N GLY A 180 -9.73 4.90 0.53
CA GLY A 180 -9.79 3.50 0.13
C GLY A 180 -9.83 3.32 -1.39
N THR A 181 -10.19 2.12 -1.81
CA THR A 181 -10.29 1.74 -3.22
C THR A 181 -11.66 2.10 -3.81
N LEU A 182 -11.72 2.29 -5.13
CA LEU A 182 -12.97 2.44 -5.88
C LEU A 182 -13.85 1.20 -5.68
N ASN A 183 -13.26 0.00 -5.59
CA ASN A 183 -14.00 -1.21 -5.27
C ASN A 183 -14.79 -1.09 -3.95
N GLU A 184 -14.10 -0.75 -2.85
CA GLU A 184 -14.72 -0.58 -1.53
C GLU A 184 -15.77 0.53 -1.55
N PHE A 185 -15.47 1.65 -2.21
CA PHE A 185 -16.40 2.76 -2.32
C PHE A 185 -17.71 2.36 -3.01
N ILE A 186 -17.64 1.69 -4.17
CA ILE A 186 -18.84 1.22 -4.86
C ILE A 186 -19.61 0.22 -3.99
N GLN A 187 -18.93 -0.76 -3.39
CA GLN A 187 -19.59 -1.74 -2.52
C GLN A 187 -20.31 -1.09 -1.33
N ASN A 188 -19.69 -0.09 -0.71
CA ASN A 188 -20.30 0.67 0.39
C ASN A 188 -21.54 1.45 -0.08
N GLN A 189 -21.51 2.06 -1.28
CA GLN A 189 -22.70 2.72 -1.85
C GLN A 189 -23.83 1.71 -2.09
N LEU A 190 -23.51 0.52 -2.63
CA LEU A 190 -24.51 -0.53 -2.88
C LEU A 190 -25.14 -1.04 -1.58
N GLN A 191 -24.34 -1.25 -0.53
CA GLN A 191 -24.82 -1.64 0.80
C GLN A 191 -25.76 -0.59 1.39
N ALA A 192 -25.47 0.69 1.16
CA ALA A 192 -26.34 1.81 1.52
C ALA A 192 -27.51 2.02 0.55
N THR A 193 -27.80 1.04 -0.32
CA THR A 193 -28.83 1.07 -1.39
C THR A 193 -28.74 2.26 -2.34
N ARG A 194 -27.55 2.87 -2.45
CA ARG A 194 -27.25 3.97 -3.35
C ARG A 194 -26.62 3.44 -4.63
N ARG A 195 -26.78 4.21 -5.70
CA ARG A 195 -26.08 4.05 -6.98
C ARG A 195 -25.40 5.37 -7.30
N LEU A 196 -24.28 5.30 -8.00
CA LEU A 196 -23.65 6.51 -8.50
C LEU A 196 -24.53 7.14 -9.57
N SER A 197 -24.59 8.47 -9.57
CA SER A 197 -25.18 9.19 -10.69
C SER A 197 -24.28 9.03 -11.92
N VAL A 198 -24.86 9.13 -13.13
CA VAL A 198 -24.08 9.14 -14.37
C VAL A 198 -23.01 10.23 -14.35
N LYS A 199 -23.32 11.38 -13.73
CA LYS A 199 -22.36 12.48 -13.54
C LYS A 199 -21.15 12.05 -12.71
N ASP A 200 -21.37 11.37 -11.58
CA ASP A 200 -20.27 10.87 -10.73
C ASP A 200 -19.40 9.84 -11.47
N VAL A 201 -20.05 8.93 -12.21
CA VAL A 201 -19.34 7.93 -13.03
C VAL A 201 -18.47 8.61 -14.07
N LEU A 202 -18.97 9.63 -14.77
CA LEU A 202 -18.21 10.37 -15.78
C LEU A 202 -17.03 11.14 -15.18
N LEU A 203 -17.20 11.74 -13.99
CA LEU A 203 -16.12 12.44 -13.30
C LEU A 203 -15.00 11.47 -12.88
N LEU A 204 -15.37 10.31 -12.31
CA LEU A 204 -14.41 9.26 -11.97
C LEU A 204 -13.72 8.70 -13.22
N ALA A 205 -14.48 8.40 -14.27
CA ALA A 205 -13.96 7.88 -15.53
C ALA A 205 -12.99 8.87 -16.19
N HIS A 206 -13.34 10.15 -16.22
CA HIS A 206 -12.48 11.21 -16.74
C HIS A 206 -11.14 11.28 -16.00
N GLY A 207 -11.18 11.20 -14.67
CA GLY A 207 -9.95 11.23 -13.87
C GLY A 207 -9.07 10.00 -14.10
N ILE A 208 -9.65 8.80 -14.16
CA ILE A 208 -8.91 7.58 -14.49
C ILE A 208 -8.32 7.67 -15.91
N ALA A 209 -9.11 8.11 -16.90
CA ALA A 209 -8.63 8.31 -18.26
C ALA A 209 -7.47 9.32 -18.34
N SER A 210 -7.54 10.40 -17.57
CA SER A 210 -6.48 11.41 -17.48
C SER A 210 -5.18 10.82 -16.92
N GLY A 211 -5.27 9.99 -15.87
CA GLY A 211 -4.13 9.27 -15.30
C GLY A 211 -3.52 8.26 -16.28
N LEU A 212 -4.34 7.49 -17.00
CA LEU A 212 -3.88 6.58 -18.05
C LEU A 212 -3.20 7.33 -19.20
N ALA A 213 -3.80 8.42 -19.67
CA ALA A 213 -3.24 9.23 -20.75
C ALA A 213 -1.85 9.76 -20.39
N TYR A 214 -1.62 10.13 -19.12
CA TYR A 214 -0.29 10.49 -18.64
C TYR A 214 0.69 9.32 -18.71
N LEU A 215 0.31 8.13 -18.21
CA LEU A 215 1.16 6.92 -18.30
C LEU A 215 1.53 6.59 -19.75
N HIS A 216 0.55 6.63 -20.65
CA HIS A 216 0.74 6.33 -22.07
C HIS A 216 1.70 7.32 -22.73
N ARG A 217 1.64 8.62 -22.39
CA ARG A 217 2.62 9.62 -22.86
C ARG A 217 4.04 9.35 -22.36
N GLN A 218 4.19 8.70 -21.21
CA GLN A 218 5.50 8.25 -20.70
C GLN A 218 5.94 6.89 -21.28
N GLY A 219 5.19 6.34 -22.24
CA GLY A 219 5.47 5.04 -22.85
C GLY A 219 5.20 3.85 -21.92
N LEU A 220 4.40 4.05 -20.87
CA LEU A 220 3.98 3.01 -19.94
C LEU A 220 2.54 2.59 -20.20
N VAL A 221 2.25 1.30 -20.01
CA VAL A 221 0.91 0.72 -20.02
C VAL A 221 0.64 0.19 -18.62
N HIS A 222 -0.55 0.41 -18.07
CA HIS A 222 -0.89 0.02 -16.70
C HIS A 222 -1.05 -1.51 -16.56
N ARG A 223 -1.70 -2.18 -17.52
CA ARG A 223 -1.84 -3.65 -17.64
C ARG A 223 -2.69 -4.36 -16.58
N ASP A 224 -2.95 -3.72 -15.45
CA ASP A 224 -3.81 -4.27 -14.38
C ASP A 224 -4.84 -3.25 -13.86
N LEU A 225 -5.43 -2.43 -14.74
CA LEU A 225 -6.39 -1.45 -14.28
C LEU A 225 -7.66 -2.19 -13.83
N LYS A 226 -8.05 -1.97 -12.57
CA LYS A 226 -9.25 -2.54 -11.95
C LYS A 226 -9.70 -1.68 -10.78
N PRO A 227 -10.93 -1.84 -10.26
CA PRO A 227 -11.43 -0.99 -9.18
C PRO A 227 -10.60 -1.05 -7.89
N ALA A 228 -9.91 -2.17 -7.64
CA ALA A 228 -9.00 -2.31 -6.49
C ALA A 228 -7.67 -1.53 -6.63
N ASN A 229 -7.29 -1.16 -7.86
CA ASN A 229 -6.07 -0.40 -8.16
C ASN A 229 -6.35 1.09 -8.40
N VAL A 230 -7.60 1.54 -8.20
CA VAL A 230 -7.97 2.95 -8.22
C VAL A 230 -8.31 3.36 -6.80
N LEU A 231 -7.48 4.22 -6.20
CA LEU A 231 -7.71 4.80 -4.88
C LEU A 231 -8.52 6.08 -5.00
N LEU A 232 -9.14 6.51 -3.90
CA LEU A 232 -9.99 7.70 -3.88
C LEU A 232 -9.45 8.74 -2.91
N ARG A 233 -9.19 9.94 -3.42
CA ARG A 233 -8.87 11.11 -2.59
C ARG A 233 -10.16 11.86 -2.29
N ILE A 234 -10.48 11.97 -1.01
CA ILE A 234 -11.70 12.64 -0.53
C ILE A 234 -11.30 14.03 -0.04
N ALA A 235 -11.67 15.07 -0.79
CA ALA A 235 -11.49 16.46 -0.36
C ALA A 235 -12.62 16.89 0.59
N ASN A 236 -13.86 16.52 0.26
CA ASN A 236 -15.05 16.76 1.06
C ASN A 236 -16.02 15.58 0.94
N ARG A 237 -16.82 15.29 1.97
CA ARG A 237 -17.80 14.19 1.99
C ARG A 237 -18.98 14.39 1.05
N THR A 238 -19.22 15.62 0.60
CA THR A 238 -20.34 15.98 -0.28
C THR A 238 -19.97 15.99 -1.77
N GLU A 239 -18.69 15.87 -2.10
CA GLU A 239 -18.20 15.93 -3.48
C GLU A 239 -17.80 14.54 -3.97
N THR A 240 -17.88 14.34 -5.29
CA THR A 240 -17.35 13.15 -5.95
C THR A 240 -15.85 13.04 -5.63
N PRO A 241 -15.36 11.91 -5.12
CA PRO A 241 -13.95 11.76 -4.81
C PRO A 241 -13.09 11.81 -6.06
N VAL A 242 -11.84 12.23 -5.91
CA VAL A 242 -10.85 12.28 -7.00
C VAL A 242 -10.19 10.92 -7.13
N PRO A 243 -10.25 10.24 -8.29
CA PRO A 243 -9.63 8.93 -8.48
C PRO A 243 -8.11 9.07 -8.61
N VAL A 244 -7.38 8.13 -8.05
CA VAL A 244 -5.91 8.09 -8.08
C VAL A 244 -5.49 6.67 -8.43
N ILE A 245 -4.92 6.49 -9.61
CA ILE A 245 -4.41 5.20 -10.07
C ILE A 245 -3.19 4.81 -9.23
N ALA A 246 -3.20 3.59 -8.70
CA ALA A 246 -2.12 2.99 -7.95
C ALA A 246 -1.73 1.64 -8.59
N ASP A 247 -0.55 1.13 -8.21
CA ASP A 247 -0.05 -0.18 -8.65
C ASP A 247 0.07 -0.36 -10.18
N LEU A 248 1.13 0.20 -10.77
CA LEU A 248 1.39 0.20 -12.22
C LEU A 248 1.66 -1.18 -12.86
N GLY A 249 1.30 -2.30 -12.24
CA GLY A 249 1.60 -3.61 -12.80
C GLY A 249 3.11 -3.88 -12.90
N LEU A 250 3.87 -3.26 -11.97
CA LEU A 250 5.34 -3.10 -11.93
C LEU A 250 6.13 -4.37 -12.24
N VAL A 251 5.54 -5.53 -11.97
CA VAL A 251 5.99 -6.83 -12.46
C VAL A 251 4.76 -7.70 -12.66
N LYS A 252 4.42 -7.99 -13.91
CA LYS A 252 3.48 -9.07 -14.25
C LYS A 252 4.05 -9.86 -15.41
N ASP A 253 4.43 -11.09 -15.09
CA ASP A 253 4.49 -12.19 -16.02
C ASP A 253 3.22 -13.01 -15.77
N ILE A 254 2.28 -13.01 -16.73
CA ILE A 254 1.01 -13.75 -16.57
C ILE A 254 1.25 -15.25 -16.35
N ASN A 255 2.37 -15.79 -16.84
CA ASN A 255 2.75 -17.18 -16.59
C ASN A 255 2.90 -17.48 -15.10
N HIS A 256 3.38 -16.51 -14.30
CA HIS A 256 3.46 -16.63 -12.85
C HIS A 256 2.13 -16.39 -12.13
N LEU A 257 1.24 -15.55 -12.69
CA LEU A 257 -0.11 -15.33 -12.16
C LEU A 257 -1.04 -16.53 -12.36
N LEU A 258 -0.80 -17.34 -13.39
CA LEU A 258 -1.54 -18.59 -13.62
C LEU A 258 -1.03 -19.75 -12.76
N THR A 259 0.27 -19.79 -12.42
CA THR A 259 0.89 -20.92 -11.72
C THR A 259 0.99 -20.79 -10.20
N VAL A 260 1.10 -19.58 -9.63
CA VAL A 260 1.37 -19.40 -8.19
C VAL A 260 0.09 -19.20 -7.35
N HIS A 261 -0.99 -18.73 -7.94
CA HIS A 261 -2.30 -18.69 -7.30
C HIS A 261 -3.32 -18.92 -8.40
N GLY A 262 -4.16 -19.96 -8.28
CA GLY A 262 -5.36 -20.09 -9.11
C GLY A 262 -6.01 -18.72 -9.17
N ALA A 263 -5.92 -18.08 -10.34
CA ALA A 263 -6.16 -16.66 -10.48
C ALA A 263 -7.45 -16.34 -9.74
N ARG A 264 -7.47 -15.38 -8.82
CA ARG A 264 -8.74 -14.87 -8.30
C ARG A 264 -9.55 -14.54 -9.56
N CYS A 265 -10.55 -15.35 -9.90
CA CYS A 265 -11.33 -15.24 -11.14
C CYS A 265 -11.83 -13.80 -11.38
N GLY A 266 -11.88 -12.99 -10.32
CA GLY A 266 -12.13 -11.56 -10.28
C GLY A 266 -11.23 -10.61 -11.10
N THR A 267 -9.93 -10.88 -11.31
CA THR A 267 -9.05 -9.92 -12.04
C THR A 267 -9.22 -10.01 -13.55
N LEU A 268 -9.52 -11.21 -14.08
CA LEU A 268 -9.71 -11.45 -15.51
C LEU A 268 -10.89 -10.66 -16.09
N TYR A 269 -11.92 -10.37 -15.28
CA TYR A 269 -13.08 -9.59 -15.73
C TYR A 269 -12.72 -8.18 -16.25
N TYR A 270 -11.59 -7.63 -15.82
CA TYR A 270 -11.15 -6.30 -16.24
C TYR A 270 -10.04 -6.35 -17.30
N SER A 271 -9.55 -7.53 -17.65
CA SER A 271 -8.44 -7.68 -18.60
C SER A 271 -8.97 -7.76 -20.03
N ALA A 272 -8.24 -7.12 -20.94
CA ALA A 272 -8.55 -7.19 -22.37
C ALA A 272 -8.33 -8.60 -22.92
N PRO A 273 -9.09 -9.05 -23.93
CA PRO A 273 -9.01 -10.42 -24.45
C PRO A 273 -7.61 -10.83 -24.91
N GLU A 274 -6.86 -9.93 -25.54
CA GLU A 274 -5.49 -10.16 -26.00
C GLU A 274 -4.50 -10.43 -24.86
N CYS A 275 -4.80 -9.94 -23.65
CA CYS A 275 -3.98 -10.15 -22.47
C CYS A 275 -4.15 -11.56 -21.87
N PHE A 276 -5.18 -12.32 -22.28
CA PHE A 276 -5.36 -13.68 -21.78
C PHE A 276 -4.31 -14.65 -22.34
N GLN A 277 -3.79 -14.37 -23.52
CA GLN A 277 -2.77 -15.20 -24.18
C GLN A 277 -1.36 -14.79 -23.74
N ASP A 278 -1.11 -13.48 -23.68
CA ASP A 278 0.20 -12.94 -23.27
C ASP A 278 0.04 -11.55 -22.63
N SER A 279 0.49 -11.37 -21.38
CA SER A 279 0.52 -10.05 -20.73
C SER A 279 1.39 -9.04 -21.44
N ALA A 280 2.44 -9.52 -22.11
CA ALA A 280 3.39 -8.66 -22.78
C ALA A 280 2.78 -8.02 -24.03
N SER A 281 1.65 -8.55 -24.54
CA SER A 281 0.90 -7.94 -25.65
C SER A 281 0.09 -6.71 -25.24
N ALA A 282 -0.08 -6.46 -23.93
CA ALA A 282 -0.90 -5.36 -23.43
C ALA A 282 -0.40 -4.00 -23.93
N THR A 283 -1.30 -3.25 -24.58
CA THR A 283 -1.04 -1.92 -25.12
C THR A 283 -1.90 -0.85 -24.43
N ALA A 284 -1.73 0.40 -24.84
CA ALA A 284 -2.62 1.49 -24.41
C ALA A 284 -4.12 1.17 -24.66
N VAL A 285 -4.44 0.42 -25.72
CA VAL A 285 -5.81 0.00 -26.03
C VAL A 285 -6.34 -1.02 -25.01
N SER A 286 -5.47 -1.88 -24.49
CA SER A 286 -5.83 -2.83 -23.43
C SER A 286 -6.22 -2.12 -22.14
N ASP A 287 -5.54 -1.02 -21.78
CA ASP A 287 -5.93 -0.19 -20.64
C ASP A 287 -7.29 0.50 -20.84
N LEU A 288 -7.64 0.87 -22.08
CA LEU A 288 -8.96 1.44 -22.40
C LEU A 288 -10.07 0.40 -22.26
N TYR A 289 -9.82 -0.84 -22.64
CA TYR A 289 -10.74 -1.95 -22.36
C TYR A 289 -10.96 -2.11 -20.84
N SER A 290 -9.87 -2.12 -20.07
CA SER A 290 -9.95 -2.19 -18.61
C SER A 290 -10.72 -1.01 -18.01
N LEU A 291 -10.53 0.21 -18.52
CA LEU A 291 -11.31 1.37 -18.13
C LEU A 291 -12.80 1.18 -18.43
N ALA A 292 -13.16 0.68 -19.61
CA ALA A 292 -14.56 0.38 -19.94
C ALA A 292 -15.16 -0.65 -18.98
N ALA A 293 -14.42 -1.70 -18.64
CA ALA A 293 -14.83 -2.70 -17.65
C ALA A 293 -15.04 -2.10 -16.25
N VAL A 294 -14.16 -1.17 -15.83
CA VAL A 294 -14.32 -0.39 -14.58
C VAL A 294 -15.56 0.49 -14.62
N ILE A 295 -15.86 1.14 -15.76
CA ILE A 295 -17.07 1.96 -15.93
C ILE A 295 -18.34 1.11 -15.80
N VAL A 296 -18.37 -0.06 -16.43
CA VAL A 296 -19.49 -1.02 -16.28
C VAL A 296 -19.68 -1.41 -14.81
N PHE A 297 -18.58 -1.67 -14.09
CA PHE A 297 -18.64 -1.93 -12.66
C PHE A 297 -19.19 -0.75 -11.85
N MET A 298 -18.76 0.48 -12.16
CA MET A 298 -19.28 1.69 -11.48
C MET A 298 -20.79 1.87 -11.69
N LEU A 299 -21.30 1.55 -12.88
CA LEU A 299 -22.72 1.69 -13.22
C LEU A 299 -23.59 0.59 -12.59
N THR A 300 -23.10 -0.65 -12.62
CA THR A 300 -23.91 -1.84 -12.28
C THR A 300 -23.66 -2.37 -10.88
N GLY A 301 -22.52 -2.03 -10.28
CA GLY A 301 -22.03 -2.63 -9.04
C GLY A 301 -21.50 -4.06 -9.20
N ARG A 302 -21.44 -4.59 -10.43
CA ARG A 302 -21.04 -5.96 -10.74
C ARG A 302 -19.91 -5.94 -11.79
N PRO A 303 -18.89 -6.82 -11.66
CA PRO A 303 -17.88 -6.92 -12.69
C PRO A 303 -18.54 -7.33 -14.02
N PRO A 304 -18.00 -6.89 -15.18
CA PRO A 304 -18.50 -7.34 -16.48
C PRO A 304 -18.19 -8.84 -16.63
N LYS A 305 -19.17 -9.68 -16.33
CA LYS A 305 -19.10 -11.11 -16.61
C LYS A 305 -19.55 -11.29 -18.06
N GLY A 306 -18.64 -11.70 -18.93
CA GLY A 306 -19.05 -12.36 -20.16
C GLY A 306 -19.64 -13.72 -19.81
N GLU A 307 -20.73 -14.11 -20.46
CA GLU A 307 -20.94 -15.53 -20.70
C GLU A 307 -19.78 -15.94 -21.63
N LEU A 308 -18.76 -16.59 -21.07
CA LEU A 308 -17.68 -17.22 -21.83
C LEU A 308 -18.19 -18.53 -22.44
#